data_AF-A0A3L8BAM9-F1
#
_entry.id   AF-A0A3L8BAM9-F1
#
_cell.length_a   1.000
_cell.length_b   1.000
_cell.length_c   1.000
_cell.angle_alpha   90.00
_cell.angle_beta   90.00
_cell.angle_gamma   90.00
#
_symmetry.space_group_name_H-M   'P 1'
#
loop_
_entity.id
_entity.type
_entity.pdbx_description
1 polymer ?
#
loop_
_entity_poly.entity_id
_entity_poly.type
_entity_poly.pdbx_seq_one_letter_code
_entity_poly.pdbx_strand_id
1 'polypeptide(L)'
;MKKIAVLLSVVLSGFCISSAVAADQSDAEFLKSYKKSFLDSCVESSGGDQYKSLCACVLSDVVGHFSVADLKSDKGVSEYIENVAMKKCEQ
;
A
#
# COMPACT_ATOMS: atom_id res chain seq x y z
N MET A 1 31.02 -48.76 19.34
CA MET A 1 29.88 -49.11 18.46
C MET A 1 29.29 -47.80 17.95
N LYS A 2 29.76 -47.32 16.79
CA LYS A 2 29.12 -47.36 15.45
C LYS A 2 27.97 -46.34 15.31
N LYS A 3 28.28 -45.27 14.58
CA LYS A 3 27.40 -44.18 14.13
C LYS A 3 26.32 -44.74 13.21
N ILE A 4 25.07 -44.32 13.35
CA ILE A 4 24.08 -44.36 12.25
C ILE A 4 23.29 -43.06 12.29
N ALA A 5 23.55 -42.24 11.26
CA ALA A 5 22.86 -41.00 10.97
C ALA A 5 21.43 -41.32 10.50
N VAL A 6 20.45 -40.67 11.12
CA VAL A 6 19.07 -40.63 10.62
C VAL A 6 19.01 -39.50 9.60
N LEU A 7 19.32 -39.82 8.34
CA LEU A 7 18.98 -38.97 7.21
C LEU A 7 17.50 -39.20 6.90
N LEU A 8 16.63 -38.42 7.54
CA LEU A 8 15.25 -38.26 7.11
C LEU A 8 15.25 -37.44 5.81
N SER A 9 15.39 -38.16 4.69
CA SER A 9 15.11 -37.66 3.36
C SER A 9 13.62 -37.35 3.24
N VAL A 10 13.23 -36.12 3.62
CA VAL A 10 11.94 -35.57 3.22
C VAL A 10 12.14 -34.95 1.83
N VAL A 11 11.93 -35.78 0.82
CA VAL A 11 11.61 -35.32 -0.52
C VAL A 11 10.11 -35.01 -0.51
N LEU A 12 9.76 -33.76 -0.22
CA LEU A 12 8.50 -33.16 -0.67
C LEU A 12 8.89 -32.15 -1.76
N SER A 13 9.04 -32.57 -3.02
CA SER A 13 7.98 -32.39 -4.03
C SER A 13 7.00 -31.25 -3.69
N GLY A 14 7.16 -30.14 -4.42
CA GLY A 14 6.21 -29.05 -4.42
C GLY A 14 6.64 -27.83 -3.60
N PHE A 15 7.76 -27.20 -3.94
CA PHE A 15 7.89 -25.78 -3.65
C PHE A 15 6.98 -25.06 -4.65
N CYS A 16 5.69 -25.01 -4.28
CA CYS A 16 4.68 -24.23 -4.94
C CYS A 16 5.21 -22.80 -5.10
N ILE A 17 5.09 -22.31 -6.32
CA ILE A 17 5.15 -20.92 -6.69
C ILE A 17 4.05 -20.21 -5.88
N SER A 18 4.36 -19.77 -4.66
CA SER A 18 3.42 -19.03 -3.79
C SER A 18 3.93 -17.62 -3.48
N SER A 19 4.86 -17.10 -4.29
CA SER A 19 5.35 -15.72 -4.16
C SER A 19 4.28 -14.67 -4.53
N ALA A 20 3.18 -15.07 -5.16
CA ALA A 20 2.10 -14.16 -5.55
C ALA A 20 1.20 -13.78 -4.37
N VAL A 21 0.95 -14.69 -3.43
CA VAL A 21 -0.01 -14.45 -2.33
C VAL A 21 0.57 -13.59 -1.20
N ALA A 22 1.89 -13.67 -0.98
CA ALA A 22 2.57 -12.90 0.05
C ALA A 22 2.74 -11.42 -0.33
N ALA A 23 2.92 -11.11 -1.62
CA ALA A 23 2.95 -9.74 -2.11
C ALA A 23 1.57 -9.07 -2.02
N ASP A 24 0.51 -9.80 -2.39
CA ASP A 24 -0.87 -9.31 -2.36
C ASP A 24 -1.34 -8.92 -0.95
N GLN A 25 -1.03 -9.76 0.06
CA GLN A 25 -1.37 -9.45 1.45
C GLN A 25 -0.62 -8.22 1.97
N SER A 26 0.68 -8.08 1.63
CA SER A 26 1.49 -6.92 2.01
C SER A 26 1.01 -5.62 1.35
N ASP A 27 0.56 -5.69 0.09
CA ASP A 27 0.05 -4.54 -0.64
C ASP A 27 -1.31 -4.07 -0.10
N ALA A 28 -2.19 -5.00 0.27
CA ALA A 28 -3.47 -4.68 0.91
C ALA A 28 -3.28 -3.98 2.26
N GLU A 29 -2.37 -4.46 3.11
CA GLU A 29 -2.06 -3.85 4.40
C GLU A 29 -1.39 -2.48 4.25
N PHE A 30 -0.48 -2.35 3.28
CA PHE A 30 0.10 -1.06 2.93
C PHE A 30 -0.97 -0.07 2.50
N LEU A 31 -1.84 -0.44 1.55
CA LEU A 31 -2.85 0.46 1.01
C LEU A 31 -3.85 0.90 2.09
N LYS A 32 -4.21 0.00 3.01
CA LYS A 32 -5.04 0.32 4.17
C LYS A 32 -4.37 1.35 5.07
N SER A 33 -3.09 1.15 5.38
CA SER A 33 -2.32 2.05 6.24
C SER A 33 -2.11 3.41 5.57
N TYR A 34 -1.74 3.41 4.29
CA TYR A 34 -1.57 4.60 3.46
C TYR A 34 -2.85 5.45 3.44
N LYS A 35 -4.01 4.84 3.15
CA LYS A 35 -5.31 5.53 3.14
C LYS A 35 -5.60 6.22 4.46
N LYS A 36 -5.36 5.54 5.58
CA LYS A 36 -5.58 6.11 6.90
C LYS A 36 -4.63 7.27 7.17
N SER A 37 -3.33 7.06 7.03
CA SER A 37 -2.31 8.09 7.27
C SER A 37 -2.51 9.31 6.39
N PHE A 38 -2.81 9.12 5.11
CA PHE A 38 -3.08 10.21 4.18
C PHE A 38 -4.28 11.04 4.63
N LEU A 39 -5.41 10.39 4.96
CA LEU A 39 -6.62 11.10 5.36
C LEU A 39 -6.42 11.88 6.65
N ASP A 40 -5.81 11.25 7.67
CA ASP A 40 -5.51 11.89 8.95
C ASP A 40 -4.56 13.09 8.74
N SER A 41 -3.46 12.92 8.02
CA SER A 41 -2.49 14.00 7.75
C SER A 41 -3.05 15.13 6.88
N CYS A 42 -3.86 14.81 5.88
CA CYS A 42 -4.49 15.83 5.03
C CYS A 42 -5.48 16.68 5.83
N VAL A 43 -6.32 16.05 6.65
CA VAL A 43 -7.29 16.74 7.52
C VAL A 43 -6.58 17.63 8.53
N GLU A 44 -5.54 17.11 9.19
CA GLU A 44 -4.75 17.86 10.17
C GLU A 44 -4.05 19.06 9.51
N SER A 45 -3.37 18.84 8.38
CA SER A 45 -2.62 19.89 7.67
C SER A 45 -3.53 20.97 7.06
N SER A 46 -4.75 20.60 6.66
CA SER A 46 -5.71 21.54 6.07
C SER A 46 -6.44 22.37 7.13
N GLY A 47 -6.37 21.99 8.41
CA GLY A 47 -6.94 22.76 9.52
C GLY A 47 -8.22 22.19 10.14
N GLY A 48 -8.50 20.89 9.94
CA GLY A 48 -9.53 20.16 10.69
C GLY A 48 -10.58 19.43 9.86
N ASP A 49 -11.51 18.77 10.56
CA ASP A 49 -12.52 17.85 10.01
C ASP A 49 -13.41 18.44 8.90
N GLN A 50 -13.52 19.76 8.80
CA GLN A 50 -14.24 20.41 7.70
C GLN A 50 -13.65 20.08 6.32
N TYR A 51 -12.36 19.71 6.25
CA TYR A 51 -11.68 19.29 5.02
C TYR A 51 -11.74 17.79 4.77
N LYS A 52 -12.38 17.00 5.64
CA LYS A 52 -12.44 15.54 5.51
C LYS A 52 -13.03 15.08 4.19
N SER A 53 -14.05 15.77 3.68
CA SER A 53 -14.64 15.46 2.37
C SER A 53 -13.67 15.71 1.21
N LEU A 54 -12.95 16.84 1.26
CA LEU A 54 -11.93 17.18 0.27
C LEU A 54 -10.80 16.15 0.29
N CYS A 55 -10.23 15.88 1.47
CA CYS A 55 -9.16 14.92 1.67
C CYS A 55 -9.58 13.49 1.26
N ALA A 56 -10.83 13.09 1.50
CA ALA A 56 -11.35 11.80 1.04
C ALA A 56 -11.46 11.74 -0.49
N CYS A 57 -11.87 12.84 -1.14
CA CYS A 57 -11.86 12.93 -2.59
C CYS A 57 -10.44 12.81 -3.16
N VAL A 58 -9.49 13.59 -2.64
CA VAL A 58 -8.09 13.55 -3.08
C VAL A 58 -7.50 12.15 -2.89
N LEU A 59 -7.73 11.53 -1.73
CA LEU A 59 -7.29 10.17 -1.46
C LEU A 59 -7.86 9.18 -2.48
N SER A 60 -9.16 9.28 -2.78
CA SER A 60 -9.82 8.40 -3.74
C SER A 60 -9.24 8.56 -5.15
N ASP A 61 -8.90 9.78 -5.54
CA ASP A 61 -8.30 10.07 -6.85
C ASP A 61 -6.88 9.50 -6.93
N VAL A 62 -6.06 9.73 -5.91
CA VAL A 62 -4.67 9.23 -5.81
C VAL A 62 -4.61 7.71 -5.87
N VAL A 63 -5.40 6.99 -5.05
CA VAL A 63 -5.40 5.52 -5.04
C VAL A 63 -6.03 4.92 -6.30
N GLY A 64 -6.82 5.70 -7.04
CA GLY A 64 -7.37 5.30 -8.33
C GLY A 64 -6.41 5.54 -9.49
N HIS A 65 -5.48 6.49 -9.34
CA HIS A 65 -4.51 6.87 -10.37
C HIS A 65 -3.20 6.09 -10.29
N PHE A 66 -2.70 5.81 -9.08
CA PHE A 66 -1.39 5.20 -8.85
C PHE A 66 -1.48 3.73 -8.46
N SER A 67 -0.48 2.95 -8.89
CA SER A 67 -0.30 1.58 -8.38
C SER A 67 0.27 1.60 -6.96
N VAL A 68 0.12 0.50 -6.21
CA VAL A 68 0.74 0.36 -4.89
C VAL A 68 2.26 0.55 -4.93
N ALA A 69 2.91 0.10 -6.00
CA ALA A 69 4.35 0.28 -6.19
C ALA A 69 4.72 1.76 -6.32
N ASP A 70 3.93 2.54 -7.07
CA ASP A 70 4.15 3.97 -7.22
C ASP A 70 3.96 4.70 -5.89
N LEU A 71 2.87 4.38 -5.15
CA LEU A 71 2.60 4.92 -3.83
C LEU A 71 3.70 4.60 -2.81
N LYS A 72 4.30 3.40 -2.86
CA LYS A 72 5.45 3.02 -2.02
C LYS A 72 6.72 3.81 -2.38
N SER A 73 6.90 4.14 -3.64
CA SER A 73 8.05 4.91 -4.13
C SER A 73 7.88 6.43 -4.00
N ASP A 74 6.65 6.89 -3.71
CA ASP A 74 6.20 8.28 -3.71
C ASP A 74 6.50 9.07 -5.00
N LYS A 75 6.82 8.37 -6.09
CA LYS A 75 7.30 9.00 -7.31
C LYS A 75 6.17 9.74 -8.04
N GLY A 76 6.18 11.06 -7.95
CA GLY A 76 5.20 11.93 -8.63
C GLY A 76 3.84 11.99 -7.95
N VAL A 77 3.65 11.30 -6.83
CA VAL A 77 2.39 11.30 -6.06
C VAL A 77 2.13 12.68 -5.47
N SER A 78 3.14 13.27 -4.82
CA SER A 78 3.06 14.62 -4.24
C SER A 78 2.74 15.70 -5.30
N GLU A 79 3.44 15.68 -6.44
CA GLU A 79 3.19 16.63 -7.54
C GLU A 79 1.78 16.48 -8.12
N TYR A 80 1.30 15.24 -8.26
CA TYR A 80 -0.06 14.96 -8.73
C TYR A 80 -1.13 15.46 -7.75
N ILE A 81 -0.93 15.26 -6.45
CA ILE A 81 -1.85 15.74 -5.41
C ILE A 81 -2.03 17.25 -5.54
N GLU A 82 -0.92 18.00 -5.52
CA GLU A 82 -0.93 19.46 -5.52
C GLU A 82 -1.48 20.05 -6.83
N ASN A 83 -1.08 19.48 -7.98
CA ASN A 83 -1.36 20.09 -9.27
C ASN A 83 -2.64 19.58 -9.94
N VAL A 84 -3.13 18.39 -9.56
CA VAL A 84 -4.25 17.72 -10.21
C VAL A 84 -5.36 17.38 -9.22
N ALA A 85 -5.08 16.53 -8.24
CA ALA A 85 -6.13 15.96 -7.39
C ALA A 85 -6.82 17.01 -6.52
N MET A 86 -6.07 17.93 -5.89
CA MET A 86 -6.65 19.01 -5.09
C MET A 86 -7.57 19.90 -5.95
N LYS A 87 -7.08 20.38 -7.09
CA LYS A 87 -7.87 21.21 -8.02
C LYS A 87 -9.12 20.49 -8.53
N LYS A 88 -9.07 19.18 -8.72
CA LYS A 88 -10.22 18.39 -9.14
C LYS A 88 -11.27 18.26 -8.03
N CYS A 89 -10.83 18.14 -6.78
CA CYS A 89 -11.70 17.91 -5.63
C CYS A 89 -12.23 19.18 -4.96
N GLU A 90 -11.64 20.35 -5.24
CA GLU A 90 -12.13 21.66 -4.80
C GLU A 90 -13.24 22.25 -5.70
N GLN A 91 -13.54 21.59 -6.83
CA GLN A 91 -14.55 22.02 -7.83
C GLN A 91 -15.97 21.57 -7.48
#